data_AF-A0A348WB48-F1
#
_entry.id   AF-A0A348WB48-F1
#
_cell.length_a   1.000
_cell.length_b   1.000
_cell.length_c   1.000
_cell.angle_alpha   90.00
_cell.angle_beta   90.00
_cell.angle_gamma   90.00
#
_symmetry.space_group_name_H-M   'P 1'
#
loop_
_entity.id
_entity.type
_entity.pdbx_description
1 polymer ?
#
loop_
_entity_poly.entity_id
_entity_poly.type
_entity_poly.pdbx_seq_one_letter_code
_entity_poly.pdbx_strand_id
1 'polypeptide(L)' 'GIIPGALVFTWIGVGLGEVFDRGESPDLSLLWEPQILAPLLGLSALAALPIVIKALRGRKAGE' A
#
# COMPACT_ATOMS: atom_id res chain seq x y z
N GLY A 1 0.11 7.68 10.10
CA GLY A 1 -0.50 9.03 10.06
C GLY A 1 -1.57 9.06 8.99
N ILE A 2 -2.60 9.89 9.15
CA ILE A 2 -3.77 9.90 8.24
C ILE A 2 -3.41 10.30 6.80
N ILE A 3 -2.51 11.28 6.64
CA ILE A 3 -2.10 11.82 5.32
C ILE A 3 -1.45 10.76 4.42
N PRO A 4 -0.39 10.03 4.84
CA PRO A 4 0.18 9.01 3.98
C PRO A 4 -0.76 7.82 3.75
N GLY A 5 -1.68 7.54 4.68
CA GLY A 5 -2.72 6.53 4.48
C GLY A 5 -3.71 6.93 3.39
N ALA A 6 -4.13 8.19 3.38
CA ALA A 6 -5.06 8.73 2.39
C ALA A 6 -4.47 8.69 0.97
N LEU A 7 -3.19 9.02 0.78
CA LEU A 7 -2.54 8.96 -0.54
C LEU A 7 -2.58 7.55 -1.12
N VAL A 8 -2.24 6.54 -0.31
CA VAL A 8 -2.23 5.15 -0.78
C VAL A 8 -3.66 4.66 -1.05
N PHE A 9 -4.62 5.00 -0.19
CA PHE A 9 -6.01 4.61 -0.37
C PHE A 9 -6.64 5.23 -1.64
N THR A 10 -6.38 6.51 -1.91
CA THR A 10 -6.84 7.17 -3.15
C THR A 10 -6.21 6.54 -4.38
N TRP A 11 -4.92 6.15 -4.34
CA TRP A 11 -4.26 5.48 -5.45
C TRP A 11 -4.88 4.10 -5.74
N ILE A 12 -5.17 3.30 -4.71
CA ILE A 12 -5.92 2.03 -4.85
C ILE A 12 -7.28 2.29 -5.54
N GLY A 13 -8.02 3.31 -5.09
CA GLY A 13 -9.34 3.64 -5.62
C GLY A 13 -9.34 4.01 -7.10
N VAL A 14 -8.39 4.84 -7.53
CA VAL A 14 -8.24 5.21 -8.96
C VAL A 14 -7.86 4.01 -9.81
N GLY A 15 -6.89 3.20 -9.36
CA GLY A 15 -6.46 2.01 -10.11
C GLY A 15 -7.55 0.95 -10.25
N LEU A 16 -8.37 0.73 -9.22
CA LEU A 16 -9.53 -0.16 -9.30
C LEU A 16 -10.65 0.42 -10.18
N GLY A 17 -10.87 1.74 -10.14
CA GLY A 17 -11.84 2.41 -11.02
C GLY A 17 -11.54 2.17 -12.50
N GLU A 18 -10.28 2.33 -12.92
CA GLU A 18 -9.83 2.06 -14.30
C GLU A 18 -10.02 0.59 -14.72
N VAL A 19 -9.95 -0.35 -13.77
CA VAL A 19 -10.17 -1.78 -14.01
C VAL A 19 -11.65 -2.09 -14.17
N PHE A 20 -12.50 -1.51 -13.33
CA PHE A 20 -13.95 -1.67 -13.44
C PHE A 20 -14.52 -0.98 -14.69
N ASP A 21 -13.98 0.18 -15.09
CA ASP A 21 -14.38 0.90 -16.31
C ASP A 21 -14.10 0.11 -17.60
N ARG A 22 -13.12 -0.79 -17.58
CA ARG A 22 -12.82 -1.69 -18.71
C ARG A 22 -13.87 -2.79 -18.90
N GLY A 23 -14.75 -3.02 -17.92
CA GLY A 23 -15.87 -3.97 -18.03
C GLY A 23 -15.47 -5.45 -18.14
N GLU A 24 -14.18 -5.77 -18.09
CA GLU A 24 -13.65 -7.14 -18.09
C GLU A 24 -13.51 -7.68 -16.66
N SER A 25 -13.52 -9.00 -16.52
CA SER A 25 -13.25 -9.66 -15.24
C SER A 25 -11.78 -9.46 -14.89
N PRO A 26 -11.44 -8.85 -13.73
CA PRO A 26 -10.04 -8.68 -13.34
C PRO A 26 -9.38 -10.05 -13.19
N ASP A 27 -8.39 -10.33 -14.04
CA ASP A 27 -7.56 -11.53 -13.95
C ASP A 27 -6.43 -11.33 -12.93
N LEU A 28 -5.86 -12.43 -12.43
CA LEU A 28 -4.73 -12.41 -11.48
C LEU A 28 -3.48 -11.73 -12.04
N SER A 29 -3.37 -11.65 -13.37
CA SER A 29 -2.34 -10.89 -14.08
C SER A 29 -2.29 -9.41 -13.65
N LEU A 30 -3.44 -8.84 -13.26
CA LEU A 30 -3.57 -7.46 -12.81
C LEU A 30 -2.76 -7.17 -11.53
N LEU A 31 -2.58 -8.15 -10.65
CA LEU A 31 -1.77 -7.99 -9.44
C LEU A 31 -0.30 -7.73 -9.74
N TRP A 32 0.17 -8.10 -10.93
CA TRP A 32 1.51 -7.82 -11.41
C TRP A 32 1.65 -6.46 -12.10
N GLU A 33 0.55 -5.74 -12.35
CA GLU A 33 0.62 -4.40 -12.92
C GLU A 33 1.15 -3.39 -11.90
N PRO A 34 2.08 -2.50 -12.31
CA PRO A 34 2.65 -1.50 -11.41
C PRO A 34 1.60 -0.61 -10.74
N GLN A 35 0.51 -0.32 -11.45
CA GLN A 35 -0.60 0.52 -10.99
C GLN A 35 -1.34 -0.08 -9.78
N ILE A 36 -1.32 -1.41 -9.63
CA ILE A 36 -1.94 -2.14 -8.50
C ILE A 36 -0.88 -2.57 -7.48
N LEU A 37 0.26 -3.08 -7.97
CA LEU A 37 1.35 -3.56 -7.13
C LEU A 37 1.96 -2.44 -6.28
N ALA A 38 2.20 -1.26 -6.86
CA ALA A 38 2.81 -0.14 -6.14
C ALA A 38 1.95 0.35 -4.94
N PRO A 39 0.64 0.60 -5.09
CA PRO A 39 -0.19 0.95 -3.95
C PRO A 39 -0.37 -0.19 -2.94
N LEU A 40 -0.40 -1.47 -3.35
CA LEU A 40 -0.41 -2.62 -2.41
C LEU A 40 0.87 -2.69 -1.56
N LEU A 41 2.03 -2.50 -2.19
CA LEU A 41 3.32 -2.39 -1.50
C LEU A 41 3.36 -1.15 -0.62
N GLY A 42 2.80 -0.04 -1.08
CA GLY A 42 2.63 1.19 -0.31
C GLY A 42 1.83 0.97 0.97
N LEU A 43 0.68 0.28 0.90
CA LEU A 43 -0.14 -0.08 2.06
C LEU A 43 0.64 -0.98 3.02
N SER A 44 1.30 -2.00 2.49
CA SER A 44 2.08 -2.97 3.27
C SER A 44 3.22 -2.27 4.02
N ALA A 45 3.96 -1.40 3.34
CA ALA A 45 5.02 -0.60 3.94
C ALA A 45 4.45 0.37 4.99
N LEU A 46 3.32 1.01 4.73
CA LEU A 46 2.68 1.93 5.67
C LEU A 46 2.20 1.22 6.94
N ALA A 47 1.67 0.00 6.80
CA ALA A 47 1.25 -0.84 7.92
C ALA A 47 2.45 -1.34 8.74
N ALA A 48 3.56 -1.67 8.07
CA ALA A 48 4.80 -2.12 8.72
C ALA A 48 5.61 -0.98 9.36
N LEU A 49 5.47 0.26 8.87
CA LEU A 49 6.21 1.44 9.34
C LEU A 49 6.22 1.62 10.88
N PRO A 50 5.08 1.60 11.60
CA PRO A 50 5.08 1.76 13.06
C PRO A 50 5.82 0.61 13.78
N ILE A 51 5.77 -0.61 13.23
CA ILE A 51 6.45 -1.79 13.78
C ILE A 51 7.96 -1.59 13.66
N VAL A 52 8.44 -1.20 12.47
CA VAL A 52 9.86 -0.93 12.21
C VAL A 52 10.37 0.23 13.06
N ILE A 53 9.62 1.33 13.18
CA ILE A 53 9.99 2.48 14.03
C ILE A 53 10.12 2.05 15.49
N LYS A 54 9.17 1.25 16.00
CA LYS A 54 9.20 0.76 17.39
C LYS A 54 10.36 -0.20 17.62
N ALA A 55 10.65 -1.09 16.68
CA ALA A 55 11.78 -2.02 16.74
C ALA A 55 13.15 -1.31 16.71
N LEU A 56 13.27 -0.22 15.94
CA LEU A 56 14.49 0.59 15.90
C LEU A 56 14.66 1.46 17.15
N ARG A 57 13.57 2.06 17.67
CA ARG A 57 13.62 2.86 18.90
C ARG A 57 13.84 2.02 20.15
N GLY A 58 13.26 0.82 20.22
CA GLY A 58 13.42 -0.12 21.34
C GLY A 58 14.86 -0.62 21.52
N ARG A 59 15.66 -0.63 20.45
CA ARG A 59 17.09 -0.97 20.51
C ARG A 59 17.96 0.11 21.17
N LYS A 60 17.46 1.33 21.35
CA LYS A 60 18.24 2.46 21.91
C LYS A 60 18.08 2.65 23.42
N ALA A 61 17.24 1.85 24.08
CA ALA A 61 16.96 1.94 25.52
C ALA A 61 17.43 0.70 26.30
N GLY A 62 18.27 -0.15 25.68
CA GLY A 62 18.88 -1.32 26.29
C GLY A 62 20.39 -1.29 26.13
N GLU A 63 21.02 -0.24 26.66
CA GLU A 63 22.44 -0.17 27.05
C GLU A 63 22.51 0.54 28.40
#